data_AF-A0A535N2L3-F1
#
_entry.id   AF-A0A535N2L3-F1
#
_cell.length_a   1.000
_cell.length_b   1.000
_cell.length_c   1.000
_cell.angle_alpha   90.00
_cell.angle_beta   90.00
_cell.angle_gamma   90.00
#
_symmetry.space_group_name_H-M   'P 1'
#
loop_
_entity.id
_entity.type
_entity.pdbx_description
1 polymer ?
#
loop_
_entity_poly.entity_id
_entity_poly.type
_entity_poly.pdbx_seq_one_letter_code
_entity_poly.pdbx_strand_id
1 'polypeptide(L)' 'MASTSKIAVERRNLSPADLYEHAIRRNEANIVSTGALTAETGKHTGRSPRDKFFV' A
#
# COMPACT_ATOMS: atom_id res chain seq x y z
N MET A 1 25.01 17.95 -10.45
CA MET A 1 25.36 16.52 -10.55
C MET A 1 24.08 15.72 -10.50
N ALA A 2 23.88 14.83 -11.47
CA ALA A 2 22.61 14.19 -11.80
C ALA A 2 22.01 13.39 -10.64
N SER A 3 20.73 13.63 -10.37
CA SER A 3 19.87 12.83 -9.49
C SER A 3 19.68 11.45 -10.12
N THR A 4 20.42 10.44 -9.66
CA THR A 4 20.20 9.05 -10.04
C THR A 4 18.78 8.63 -9.63
N SER A 5 17.89 8.42 -10.61
CA SER A 5 16.58 7.81 -10.34
C SER A 5 16.81 6.36 -9.93
N LYS A 6 16.54 6.06 -8.67
CA LYS A 6 16.63 4.71 -8.12
C LYS A 6 15.41 3.92 -8.63
N ILE A 7 15.64 2.86 -9.41
CA ILE A 7 14.58 1.98 -9.89
C ILE A 7 13.98 1.24 -8.69
N ALA A 8 12.65 1.18 -8.62
CA ALA A 8 11.96 0.43 -7.57
C ALA A 8 12.19 -1.08 -7.74
N VAL A 9 12.50 -1.76 -6.64
CA VAL A 9 12.72 -3.22 -6.63
C VAL A 9 11.39 -3.95 -6.80
N GLU A 10 11.31 -4.82 -7.81
CA GLU A 10 10.18 -5.73 -8.01
C GLU A 10 10.14 -6.80 -6.91
N ARG A 11 8.95 -7.03 -6.34
CA ARG A 11 8.71 -8.07 -5.33
C ARG A 11 7.46 -8.84 -5.73
N ARG A 12 7.56 -10.17 -5.79
CA ARG A 12 6.46 -11.04 -6.24
C ARG A 12 6.06 -12.00 -5.13
N ASN A 13 4.76 -12.21 -4.98
CA ASN A 13 4.15 -13.21 -4.07
C ASN A 13 4.72 -13.15 -2.64
N LEU A 14 4.88 -11.94 -2.11
CA LEU A 14 5.34 -11.72 -0.74
C LEU A 14 4.42 -12.44 0.26
N SER A 15 5.02 -12.94 1.34
CA SER A 15 4.23 -13.47 2.45
C SER A 15 3.42 -12.35 3.10
N PRO A 16 2.32 -12.66 3.82
CA PRO A 16 1.59 -11.68 4.61
C PRO A 16 2.50 -10.93 5.60
N ALA A 17 3.50 -11.60 6.19
CA ALA A 17 4.44 -10.99 7.11
C ALA A 17 5.31 -9.91 6.43
N ASP A 18 5.85 -10.21 5.24
CA ASP A 18 6.64 -9.24 4.47
C ASP A 18 5.79 -8.02 4.08
N LEU A 19 4.51 -8.24 3.71
CA LEU A 19 3.57 -7.15 3.39
C LEU A 19 3.30 -6.27 4.61
N TYR A 20 3.13 -6.86 5.80
CA TYR A 20 3.01 -6.12 7.06
C TYR A 20 4.22 -5.22 7.29
N GLU A 21 5.43 -5.78 7.21
CA GLU A 21 6.65 -5.00 7.43
C GLU A 21 6.78 -3.85 6.43
N HIS A 22 6.44 -4.09 5.16
CA HIS A 22 6.49 -3.05 4.14
C HIS A 22 5.51 -1.92 4.41
N ALA A 23 4.27 -2.23 4.78
CA ALA A 23 3.25 -1.21 5.06
C ALA A 23 3.66 -0.31 6.24
N ILE A 24 4.22 -0.91 7.30
CA ILE A 24 4.71 -0.16 8.47
C ILE A 24 5.96 0.66 8.12
N ARG A 25 6.96 0.07 7.44
CA ARG A 25 8.18 0.79 7.03
C ARG A 25 7.90 1.98 6.11
N ARG A 26 6.78 1.97 5.39
CA ARG A 26 6.34 3.04 4.49
C ARG A 26 5.39 4.05 5.14
N ASN A 27 5.00 3.84 6.40
CA ASN A 27 3.98 4.63 7.10
C ASN A 27 2.64 4.66 6.35
N GLU A 28 2.29 3.58 5.65
CA GLU A 28 1.02 3.44 4.91
C GLU A 28 -0.08 2.82 5.79
N ALA A 29 0.30 2.22 6.92
CA ALA A 29 -0.61 1.55 7.85
C ALA A 29 -0.04 1.53 9.28
N ASN A 30 -0.89 1.14 10.24
CA ASN A 30 -0.55 0.92 11.64
C ASN A 30 -1.03 -0.46 12.11
N ILE A 31 -0.48 -0.95 13.22
CA ILE A 31 -0.93 -2.19 13.87
C ILE A 31 -1.80 -1.83 15.07
N VAL A 32 -3.05 -2.32 15.10
CA VAL A 32 -3.92 -2.14 16.27
C VAL A 32 -3.58 -3.13 17.38
N SER A 33 -4.11 -2.93 18.60
CA SER A 33 -3.80 -3.76 19.77
C SER A 33 -4.07 -5.26 19.59
N THR A 34 -4.97 -5.64 18.68
CA THR A 34 -5.28 -7.04 18.34
C THR A 34 -4.33 -7.64 17.30
N GLY A 35 -3.35 -6.88 16.82
CA GLY A 35 -2.39 -7.32 15.81
C GLY A 35 -2.84 -7.13 14.36
N ALA A 36 -4.07 -6.64 14.12
CA ALA A 36 -4.54 -6.37 12.77
C ALA A 36 -3.90 -5.10 12.17
N LEU A 37 -3.74 -5.08 10.85
CA LEU A 37 -3.28 -3.93 10.09
C LEU A 37 -4.46 -2.98 9.82
N THR A 38 -4.31 -1.70 10.17
CA THR A 38 -5.28 -0.64 9.88
C THR A 38 -4.66 0.39 8.95
N ALA A 39 -5.40 0.83 7.94
CA ALA A 39 -4.98 1.83 6.96
C ALA A 39 -6.14 2.79 6.66
N GLU A 40 -5.83 4.03 6.30
CA GLU A 40 -6.82 5.04 5.93
C GLU A 40 -6.82 5.24 4.41
N THR A 41 -7.98 5.09 3.76
CA THR A 41 -8.12 5.28 2.30
C THR A 41 -8.39 6.74 1.90
N GLY A 42 -8.37 7.65 2.88
CA GLY A 42 -8.58 9.09 2.67
C GLY A 42 -9.96 9.42 2.09
N LYS A 43 -9.97 10.21 1.02
CA LYS A 43 -11.21 10.71 0.38
C LYS A 43 -12.11 9.59 -0.18
N HIS A 44 -11.53 8.46 -0.59
CA HIS A 44 -12.25 7.39 -1.26
C HIS A 44 -12.43 6.19 -0.32
N THR A 45 -13.48 6.24 0.50
CA THR A 45 -13.81 5.20 1.49
C THR A 45 -14.76 4.12 0.95
N GLY A 46 -15.13 4.21 -0.33
CA GLY A 46 -16.03 3.27 -0.99
C GLY A 46 -15.77 3.20 -2.50
N ARG A 47 -16.65 2.51 -3.22
CA ARG A 47 -16.58 2.44 -4.69
C ARG A 47 -16.92 3.79 -5.30
N SER A 48 -16.32 4.09 -6.45
CA SER A 48 -16.71 5.18 -7.36
C SER A 48 -17.33 4.59 -8.63
N PRO A 49 -18.63 4.22 -8.64
CA PRO A 49 -19.21 3.46 -9.76
C PRO A 49 -19.15 4.19 -11.10
N ARG A 50 -19.17 5.53 -11.07
CA ARG A 50 -19.11 6.38 -12.26
C ARG A 50 -17.73 6.38 -12.95
N ASP A 51 -16.69 5.91 -12.27
CA ASP A 51 -15.32 5.85 -12.81
C ASP A 51 -15.00 4.49 -13.44
N LYS A 52 -15.99 3.57 -13.50
CA LYS A 52 -15.81 2.24 -14.08
C LYS A 52 -16.25 2.21 -15.55
N PHE A 53 -15.35 1.79 -16.43
CA PHE A 53 -15.58 1.68 -17.88
C PHE A 53 -15.23 0.27 -18.38
N PHE A 54 -15.80 -0.11 -19.52
CA PHE A 54 -15.43 -1.29 -20.29
C PHE A 54 -14.96 -0.83 -21.68
N VAL A 55 -13.91 -1.47 -22.21
CA VAL A 55 -13.31 -1.18 -23.52
C VAL A 55 -13.93 -2.08 -24.58
#